data_AF-A0A820PKX3-F1
#
_entry.id   AF-A0A820PKX3-F1
#
_cell.length_a   1.000
_cell.length_b   1.000
_cell.length_c   1.000
_cell.angle_alpha   90.00
_cell.angle_beta   90.00
_cell.angle_gamma   90.00
#
_symmetry.space_group_name_H-M   'P 1'
#
loop_
_entity.id
_entity.type
_entity.pdbx_description
1 polymer ?
#
loop_
_entity_poly.entity_id
_entity_poly.type
_entity_poly.pdbx_seq_one_letter_code
_entity_poly.pdbx_strand_id
1 'polypeptide(L)'
;LYLDKAQAVADRLLPAFNTPTGIPFALINLANGASKNWNWAAGGCSILSELGTMHLEFQYLSQLTGKEIYLEKVEKIRTTLKEASENNMYFNYINQQTGKWCQ
;
A
#
# COMPACT_ATOMS: atom_id res chain seq x y z
N LEU A 1 -10.10 2.53 -23.42
CA LEU A 1 -9.86 1.07 -23.29
C LEU A 1 -8.80 0.74 -22.23
N TYR A 2 -7.51 1.04 -22.45
CA TYR A 2 -6.46 0.65 -21.50
C TYR A 2 -6.53 1.41 -20.17
N LEU A 3 -6.79 2.72 -20.22
CA LEU A 3 -6.98 3.52 -19.00
C LEU A 3 -8.15 3.01 -18.15
N ASP A 4 -9.29 2.71 -18.77
CA ASP A 4 -10.47 2.17 -18.07
C ASP A 4 -10.17 0.85 -17.37
N LYS A 5 -9.36 -0.02 -18.00
CA LYS A 5 -8.93 -1.29 -17.40
C LYS A 5 -7.93 -1.08 -16.27
N ALA A 6 -6.94 -0.20 -16.45
CA ALA A 6 -5.98 0.14 -15.40
C ALA A 6 -6.71 0.70 -14.17
N GLN A 7 -7.65 1.61 -14.40
CA GLN A 7 -8.51 2.17 -13.37
C GLN A 7 -9.33 1.10 -12.65
N ALA A 8 -9.99 0.21 -13.39
CA ALA A 8 -10.80 -0.86 -12.81
C ALA A 8 -9.99 -1.89 -11.99
N VAL A 9 -8.69 -2.03 -12.26
CA VAL A 9 -7.78 -2.83 -11.42
C VAL A 9 -7.44 -2.06 -10.16
N ALA A 10 -7.00 -0.81 -10.27
CA ALA A 10 -6.63 0.02 -9.11
C ALA A 10 -7.80 0.22 -8.14
N ASP A 11 -9.01 0.48 -8.64
CA ASP A 11 -10.23 0.59 -7.83
C ASP A 11 -10.45 -0.66 -6.96
N ARG A 12 -10.13 -1.86 -7.48
CA ARG A 12 -10.24 -3.12 -6.74
C ARG A 12 -9.08 -3.36 -5.77
N LEU A 13 -7.95 -2.67 -5.93
CA LEU A 13 -6.83 -2.73 -4.99
C LEU A 13 -7.04 -1.82 -3.76
N LEU A 14 -7.85 -0.77 -3.88
CA LEU A 14 -8.08 0.20 -2.80
C LEU A 14 -8.43 -0.40 -1.43
N PRO A 15 -9.22 -1.49 -1.32
CA PRO A 15 -9.52 -2.10 -0.01
C PRO A 15 -8.28 -2.60 0.74
N ALA A 16 -7.17 -2.91 0.05
CA ALA A 16 -5.93 -3.35 0.71
C ALA A 16 -5.36 -2.27 1.64
N PHE A 17 -5.61 -0.99 1.33
CA PHE A 17 -5.14 0.18 2.07
C PHE A 17 -6.05 0.55 3.25
N ASN A 18 -7.13 -0.20 3.49
CA ASN A 18 -8.06 0.06 4.59
C ASN A 18 -7.48 -0.47 5.92
N THR A 19 -6.39 0.13 6.34
CA THR A 19 -5.70 -0.13 7.60
C THR A 19 -5.58 1.18 8.38
N PRO A 20 -5.42 1.15 9.72
CA PRO A 20 -5.27 2.36 10.53
C PRO A 20 -4.11 3.26 10.07
N THR A 21 -3.06 2.67 9.52
CA THR A 21 -1.85 3.38 9.08
C THR A 21 -1.92 3.81 7.62
N GLY A 22 -2.76 3.18 6.80
CA GLY A 22 -2.74 3.31 5.35
C GLY A 22 -1.68 2.45 4.65
N ILE A 23 -0.85 1.72 5.40
CA ILE A 23 0.01 0.67 4.84
C ILE A 23 -0.88 -0.48 4.34
N PRO A 24 -0.76 -0.90 3.08
CA PRO A 24 -1.63 -1.93 2.54
C PRO A 24 -1.24 -3.32 3.00
N PHE A 25 -2.22 -4.23 2.99
CA PHE A 25 -1.98 -5.66 3.02
C PHE A 25 -1.41 -6.17 1.68
N ALA A 26 -0.56 -7.19 1.72
CA ALA A 26 0.12 -7.77 0.56
C ALA A 26 -0.82 -8.53 -0.40
N LEU A 27 -1.80 -9.24 0.15
CA LEU A 27 -2.74 -10.06 -0.60
C LEU A 27 -4.13 -9.46 -0.54
N ILE A 28 -4.81 -9.44 -1.68
CA ILE A 28 -6.21 -9.02 -1.80
C ILE A 28 -6.99 -9.93 -2.74
N ASN A 29 -8.20 -10.30 -2.32
CA ASN A 29 -9.17 -10.92 -3.18
C ASN A 29 -9.96 -9.82 -3.93
N LEU A 30 -9.74 -9.71 -5.24
CA LEU A 30 -10.33 -8.66 -6.07
C LEU A 30 -11.87 -8.73 -6.20
N ALA A 31 -12.50 -9.86 -5.86
CA ALA A 31 -13.95 -10.01 -5.94
C ALA A 31 -14.68 -9.46 -4.72
N ASN A 32 -14.09 -9.58 -3.52
CA ASN A 32 -14.74 -9.21 -2.26
C ASN A 32 -13.93 -8.23 -1.38
N GLY A 33 -12.72 -7.86 -1.80
CA GLY A 33 -11.86 -6.92 -1.08
C GLY A 33 -11.19 -7.47 0.18
N ALA A 34 -11.40 -8.75 0.52
CA ALA A 34 -10.76 -9.36 1.67
C ALA A 34 -9.24 -9.39 1.48
N SER A 35 -8.51 -8.87 2.45
CA SER A 35 -7.06 -8.67 2.35
C SER A 35 -6.32 -9.18 3.59
N LYS A 36 -5.07 -9.60 3.39
CA LYS A 36 -4.19 -10.14 4.44
C LYS A 36 -2.73 -10.06 4.02
N ASN A 37 -1.82 -10.22 4.97
CA ASN A 37 -0.41 -10.40 4.67
C ASN A 37 -0.03 -11.87 4.48
N TRP A 38 1.19 -12.09 4.01
CA TRP A 38 1.78 -13.41 3.90
C TRP A 38 1.85 -14.09 5.28
N ASN A 39 1.39 -15.34 5.37
CA ASN A 39 1.42 -16.09 6.63
C ASN A 39 2.84 -16.31 7.17
N TRP A 40 3.85 -16.29 6.29
CA TRP A 40 5.26 -16.47 6.64
C TRP A 40 5.98 -15.15 6.93
N ALA A 41 5.38 -13.99 6.63
CA ALA A 41 5.99 -12.71 6.91
C ALA A 41 6.05 -12.47 8.42
N ALA A 42 7.16 -11.88 8.89
CA ALA A 42 7.41 -11.64 10.31
C ALA A 42 6.20 -10.96 10.97
N GLY A 43 5.53 -11.66 11.90
CA GLY A 43 4.37 -11.14 12.63
C GLY A 43 3.15 -10.76 11.77
N GLY A 44 3.05 -11.27 10.54
CA GLY A 44 1.98 -10.88 9.60
C GLY A 44 2.09 -9.43 9.13
N CYS A 45 3.31 -8.89 9.07
CA CYS A 45 3.61 -7.53 8.62
C CYS A 45 3.69 -7.41 7.10
N SER A 46 3.56 -6.17 6.60
CA SER A 46 3.67 -5.84 5.18
C SER A 46 5.13 -5.64 4.77
N ILE A 47 5.46 -5.97 3.52
CA ILE A 47 6.83 -5.92 3.01
C ILE A 47 7.13 -4.54 2.42
N LEU A 48 8.25 -3.94 2.80
CA LEU A 48 8.65 -2.58 2.40
C LEU A 48 8.72 -2.41 0.88
N SER A 49 9.31 -3.37 0.16
CA SER A 49 9.41 -3.30 -1.30
C SER A 49 8.05 -3.40 -1.98
N GLU A 50 7.13 -4.26 -1.50
CA GLU A 50 5.80 -4.40 -2.08
C GLU A 50 4.99 -3.10 -1.97
N LEU A 51 4.92 -2.52 -0.76
CA LEU A 51 4.21 -1.25 -0.55
C LEU A 51 4.95 -0.04 -1.14
N GLY A 52 6.28 -0.11 -1.24
CA GLY A 52 7.13 0.99 -1.70
C GLY A 52 7.21 1.14 -3.22
N THR A 53 6.89 0.07 -3.97
CA THR A 53 6.99 0.03 -5.44
C THR A 53 5.61 0.14 -6.12
N MET A 54 4.73 1.01 -5.61
CA MET A 54 3.44 1.34 -6.24
C MET A 54 3.29 2.83 -6.57
N HIS A 55 4.26 3.65 -6.17
CA HIS A 55 4.10 5.09 -6.13
C HIS A 55 3.93 5.70 -7.53
N LEU A 56 4.73 5.24 -8.50
CA LEU A 56 4.71 5.79 -9.87
C LEU A 56 3.40 5.45 -10.58
N GLU A 57 2.95 4.20 -10.43
CA GLU A 57 1.77 3.66 -11.07
C GLU A 57 0.50 4.38 -10.58
N PHE A 58 0.37 4.54 -9.26
CA PHE A 58 -0.79 5.19 -8.65
C PHE A 58 -0.79 6.70 -8.90
N GLN A 59 0.37 7.35 -8.80
CA GLN A 59 0.49 8.78 -9.12
C GLN A 59 0.08 9.05 -10.57
N TYR A 60 0.60 8.27 -11.52
CA TYR A 60 0.28 8.45 -12.93
C TYR A 60 -1.20 8.17 -13.22
N LEU A 61 -1.79 7.16 -12.57
CA LEU A 61 -3.22 6.89 -12.70
C LEU A 61 -4.08 8.05 -12.17
N SER A 62 -3.71 8.67 -11.06
CA SER A 62 -4.39 9.89 -10.58
C SER A 62 -4.31 11.02 -11.60
N GLN A 63 -3.14 11.24 -12.21
CA GLN A 63 -2.97 12.27 -13.24
C GLN A 63 -3.88 12.03 -14.47
N LEU A 64 -3.95 10.78 -14.94
CA LEU A 64 -4.76 10.44 -16.12
C LEU A 64 -6.26 10.43 -15.88
N THR A 65 -6.70 10.08 -14.66
CA THR A 65 -8.13 9.93 -14.32
C THR A 65 -8.73 11.15 -13.62
N GLY A 66 -7.91 12.05 -13.10
CA GLY A 66 -8.34 13.15 -12.22
C GLY A 66 -8.81 12.70 -10.84
N LYS A 67 -8.69 11.41 -10.48
CA LYS A 67 -9.06 10.89 -9.16
C LYS A 67 -7.84 10.91 -8.24
N GLU A 68 -7.82 11.80 -7.25
CA GLU A 68 -6.69 11.96 -6.32
C GLU A 68 -6.48 10.77 -5.38
N ILE A 69 -7.50 9.94 -5.17
CA ILE A 69 -7.46 8.82 -4.22
C ILE A 69 -6.24 7.90 -4.41
N TYR A 70 -5.78 7.63 -5.64
CA TYR A 70 -4.63 6.75 -5.85
C TYR A 70 -3.33 7.40 -5.34
N LEU A 71 -3.09 8.66 -5.70
CA LEU A 71 -1.97 9.45 -5.20
C LEU A 71 -2.01 9.57 -3.67
N GLU A 72 -3.18 9.88 -3.10
CA GLU A 72 -3.35 9.96 -1.64
C GLU A 72 -2.94 8.67 -0.92
N LYS A 73 -3.27 7.50 -1.48
CA LYS A 73 -2.87 6.21 -0.88
C LYS A 73 -1.35 6.04 -0.84
N VAL A 74 -0.65 6.34 -1.94
CA VAL A 74 0.80 6.16 -1.99
C VAL A 74 1.57 7.27 -1.28
N GLU A 75 1.01 8.47 -1.15
CA GLU A 75 1.55 9.53 -0.28
C GLU A 75 1.38 9.19 1.20
N LYS A 76 0.24 8.61 1.59
CA LYS A 76 0.04 8.17 2.97
C LYS A 76 1.10 7.14 3.39
N ILE A 77 1.47 6.22 2.49
CA ILE A 77 2.59 5.31 2.71
C ILE A 77 3.89 6.08 2.99
N ARG A 78 4.22 7.10 2.19
CA ARG A 78 5.43 7.93 2.40
C ARG A 78 5.42 8.61 3.75
N THR A 79 4.29 9.17 4.16
CA THR A 79 4.13 9.80 5.49
C THR A 79 4.40 8.79 6.60
N THR A 80 3.76 7.62 6.55
CA THR A 80 3.94 6.58 7.58
C THR A 80 5.38 6.05 7.62
N LEU A 81 6.00 5.80 6.47
CA LEU A 81 7.40 5.35 6.42
C LEU A 81 8.36 6.42 6.99
N LYS A 82 8.12 7.70 6.71
CA LYS A 82 8.92 8.80 7.26
C LYS A 82 8.79 8.90 8.78
N GLU A 83 7.59 8.71 9.32
CA GLU A 83 7.32 8.69 10.76
C GLU A 83 7.93 7.46 11.45
N ALA A 84 7.99 6.33 10.75
CA ALA A 84 8.57 5.09 11.25
C ALA A 84 10.10 5.04 11.17
N SER A 85 10.74 5.87 10.34
CA SER A 85 12.19 5.82 10.10
C SER A 85 13.02 5.87 11.41
N GLU A 86 13.87 4.86 11.62
CA GLU A 86 14.79 4.78 12.76
C GLU A 86 16.23 4.92 12.28
N ASN A 87 16.97 5.92 12.78
CA ASN A 87 18.39 6.15 12.44
C ASN A 87 18.69 6.20 10.93
N ASN A 88 17.78 6.77 10.13
CA ASN A 88 17.85 6.83 8.66
C ASN A 88 17.86 5.45 7.98
N MET A 89 17.38 4.40 8.66
CA MET A 89 17.25 3.04 8.12
C MET A 89 15.77 2.64 8.02
N TYR A 90 15.50 1.77 7.05
CA TYR A 90 14.19 1.17 6.82
C TYR A 90 14.33 -0.35 6.87
N PHE A 91 13.53 -1.00 7.70
CA PHE A 91 13.50 -2.46 7.77
C PHE A 91 12.59 -3.04 6.69
N ASN A 92 12.72 -4.34 6.42
CA ASN A 92 11.95 -4.99 5.35
C ASN A 92 10.47 -5.20 5.68
N TYR A 93 10.09 -5.18 6.97
CA TYR A 93 8.74 -5.50 7.42
C TYR A 93 8.17 -4.39 8.29
N ILE A 94 6.97 -3.90 7.97
CA ILE A 94 6.26 -2.87 8.74
C ILE A 94 4.84 -3.33 9.06
N ASN A 95 4.42 -3.12 10.30
CA ASN A 95 3.10 -3.53 10.76
C ASN A 95 2.03 -2.54 10.28
N GLN A 96 1.10 -3.02 9.46
CA GLN A 96 0.01 -2.24 8.89
C GLN A 96 -1.01 -1.70 9.91
N GLN A 97 -1.08 -2.28 11.11
CA GLN A 97 -1.97 -1.81 12.17
C GLN A 97 -1.33 -0.71 13.03
N THR A 98 -0.02 -0.80 13.27
CA THR A 98 0.67 0.07 14.24
C THR A 98 1.69 1.05 13.64
N GLY A 99 2.12 0.82 12.40
CA GLY A 99 3.12 1.64 11.70
C GLY A 99 4.55 1.43 12.19
N LYS A 100 4.77 0.44 13.08
CA LYS A 100 6.09 0.11 13.62
C LYS A 100 6.77 -0.97 12.79
N TRP A 101 8.10 -0.93 12.77
CA TRP A 101 8.90 -1.99 12.17
C TRP A 101 8.71 -3.33 12.87
N CYS A 102 8.76 -4.41 12.10
CA CYS A 102 8.73 -5.78 12.58
C CYS A 102 10.13 -6.39 12.45
N GLN A 103 10.51 -7.20 13.44
CA GLN A 103 11.75 -7.98 13.47
C GLN A 103 11.44 -9.48 13.41
#